data_AF-A0A538GW22-F1
#
_entry.id   AF-A0A538GW22-F1
#
_cell.length_a   1.000
_cell.length_b   1.000
_cell.length_c   1.000
_cell.angle_alpha   90.00
_cell.angle_beta   90.00
_cell.angle_gamma   90.00
#
_symmetry.space_group_name_H-M   'P 1'
#
loop_
_entity.id
_entity.type
_entity.pdbx_description
1 polymer ?
#
loop_
_entity_poly.entity_id
_entity_poly.type
_entity_poly.pdbx_seq_one_letter_code
_entity_poly.pdbx_strand_id
1 'polypeptide(L)'
;MRDVFSRINPTLRGFLLIGVIALIVVVLKLQVTLVALSMILRIAFFLAIAFFVFLMWRERRSDIDTWSRRSKTVFYGAALLIVADVSAWILHGLSTGPDALAFVLVLGLSGLAMWRIWRDEHTYA
;
A
#
# COMPACT_ATOMS: atom_id res chain seq x y z
N MET A 1 -32.84 38.04 5.81
CA MET A 1 -31.81 37.17 6.46
C MET A 1 -31.46 37.58 7.89
N ARG A 2 -31.67 38.83 8.35
CA ARG A 2 -31.37 39.26 9.73
C ARG A 2 -32.34 38.68 10.79
N ASP A 3 -33.59 38.43 10.43
CA ASP A 3 -34.63 37.96 11.37
C ASP A 3 -34.58 36.47 11.73
N VAL A 4 -33.87 35.65 10.96
CA VAL A 4 -33.69 34.22 11.29
C VAL A 4 -32.60 34.06 12.35
N PHE A 5 -31.53 34.84 12.25
CA PHE A 5 -30.42 34.84 13.21
C PHE A 5 -30.77 35.45 14.57
N SER A 6 -31.79 36.31 14.66
CA SER A 6 -32.26 36.87 15.95
C SER A 6 -33.20 35.94 16.71
N ARG A 7 -33.86 34.99 16.02
CA ARG A 7 -34.77 33.98 16.63
C ARG A 7 -34.06 32.69 17.04
N ILE A 8 -32.80 32.50 16.63
CA ILE A 8 -32.01 31.32 16.96
C ILE A 8 -31.47 31.45 18.39
N ASN A 9 -31.64 30.38 19.19
CA ASN A 9 -31.12 30.30 20.56
C ASN A 9 -29.61 30.66 20.59
N PRO A 10 -29.16 31.50 21.54
CA PRO A 10 -27.77 31.97 21.61
C PRO A 10 -26.73 30.84 21.59
N THR A 11 -27.07 29.70 22.20
CA THR A 11 -26.24 28.49 22.20
C THR A 11 -26.11 27.85 20.82
N LEU A 12 -27.22 27.69 20.09
CA LEU A 12 -27.23 27.15 18.72
C LEU A 12 -26.46 28.05 17.75
N ARG A 13 -26.55 29.37 17.94
CA ARG A 13 -25.76 30.35 17.18
C ARG A 13 -24.25 30.20 17.42
N GLY A 14 -23.85 29.98 18.67
CA GLY A 14 -22.46 29.68 19.03
C GLY A 14 -21.97 28.39 18.38
N PHE A 15 -22.74 27.31 18.47
CA PHE A 15 -22.41 26.03 17.83
C PHE A 15 -22.31 26.13 16.30
N LEU A 16 -23.21 26.87 15.65
CA LEU A 16 -23.14 27.12 14.21
C LEU A 16 -21.85 27.85 13.81
N LEU A 17 -21.46 28.86 14.59
CA LEU A 17 -20.24 29.62 14.34
C LEU A 17 -18.99 28.72 14.49
N ILE A 18 -18.95 27.93 15.56
CA ILE A 18 -17.88 26.94 15.79
C ILE A 18 -17.85 25.91 14.66
N GLY A 19 -19.01 25.41 14.23
CA GLY A 19 -19.12 24.43 13.15
C GLY A 19 -18.60 24.96 11.81
N VAL A 20 -18.92 26.22 11.47
CA VAL A 20 -18.38 26.87 10.26
C VAL A 20 -16.87 27.04 10.34
N ILE A 21 -16.34 27.48 11.49
CA ILE A 21 -14.90 27.63 11.68
C ILE A 21 -14.21 26.26 11.56
N ALA A 22 -14.75 25.22 12.19
CA ALA A 22 -14.23 23.86 12.11
C ALA A 22 -14.22 23.33 10.66
N LEU A 23 -15.31 23.55 9.92
CA LEU A 23 -15.41 23.16 8.51
C LEU A 23 -14.34 23.85 7.66
N ILE A 24 -14.15 25.16 7.84
CA ILE A 24 -13.11 25.95 7.16
C ILE A 24 -11.73 25.36 7.46
N VAL A 25 -11.44 25.06 8.72
CA VAL A 25 -10.17 24.43 9.13
C VAL A 25 -9.98 23.07 8.46
N VAL A 26 -11.00 22.21 8.43
CA VAL A 26 -10.92 20.90 7.78
C VAL A 26 -10.63 21.03 6.28
N VAL A 27 -11.33 21.92 5.59
CA VAL A 27 -11.13 22.16 4.15
C VAL A 27 -9.73 22.70 3.87
N LEU A 28 -9.27 23.68 4.67
CA LEU A 28 -7.92 24.24 4.56
C LEU A 28 -6.82 23.21 4.87
N LYS A 29 -7.08 22.25 5.77
CA LYS A 29 -6.12 21.21 6.16
C LYS A 29 -6.15 19.96 5.27
N LEU A 30 -7.08 19.87 4.33
CA LEU A 30 -7.30 18.68 3.51
C LEU A 30 -6.01 18.18 2.84
N GLN A 31 -5.23 19.08 2.22
CA GLN A 31 -3.98 18.70 1.55
C GLN A 31 -2.96 18.08 2.53
N VAL A 32 -2.75 18.70 3.70
CA VAL A 32 -1.78 18.21 4.69
C VAL A 32 -2.21 16.85 5.22
N THR A 33 -3.50 16.68 5.51
CA THR A 33 -4.06 15.41 5.96
C THR A 33 -3.90 14.32 4.90
N LEU A 34 -4.20 14.62 3.64
CA LEU A 34 -4.02 13.67 2.53
C LEU A 34 -2.57 13.28 2.33
N VAL A 35 -1.63 14.23 2.41
CA VAL A 35 -0.19 13.94 2.31
C VAL A 35 0.25 13.04 3.46
N ALA A 36 -0.14 13.34 4.70
CA ALA A 36 0.17 12.51 5.86
C ALA A 36 -0.41 11.09 5.73
N LEU A 37 -1.68 10.98 5.35
CA LEU A 37 -2.33 9.69 5.09
C LEU A 37 -1.64 8.91 3.97
N SER A 38 -1.24 9.59 2.88
CA SER A 38 -0.54 8.95 1.78
C SER A 38 0.81 8.37 2.21
N MET A 39 1.53 9.06 3.11
CA MET A 39 2.81 8.60 3.64
C MET A 39 2.63 7.37 4.54
N ILE A 40 1.62 7.39 5.42
CA ILE A 40 1.27 6.23 6.25
C ILE A 40 0.87 5.05 5.37
N LEU A 41 0.05 5.28 4.34
CA LEU A 41 -0.42 4.24 3.45
C LEU A 41 0.73 3.61 2.65
N ARG A 42 1.71 4.40 2.19
CA ARG A 42 2.91 3.88 1.52
C ARG A 42 3.71 2.95 2.43
N ILE A 43 3.91 3.32 3.69
CA ILE A 43 4.61 2.49 4.68
C ILE A 43 3.81 1.22 4.97
N ALA A 44 2.50 1.34 5.18
CA ALA A 44 1.62 0.20 5.43
C ALA A 44 1.60 -0.78 4.24
N PHE A 45 1.58 -0.27 3.01
CA PHE A 45 1.62 -1.08 1.79
C PHE A 45 2.96 -1.83 1.64
N PHE A 46 4.08 -1.15 1.90
CA PHE A 46 5.39 -1.79 1.94
C PHE A 46 5.44 -2.93 2.97
N LEU A 47 4.98 -2.64 4.19
CA LEU A 47 4.91 -3.64 5.25
C LEU A 47 3.98 -4.80 4.88
N ALA A 48 2.84 -4.54 4.23
CA ALA A 48 1.93 -5.57 3.77
C ALA A 48 2.60 -6.53 2.78
N ILE A 49 3.34 -6.00 1.79
CA ILE A 49 4.07 -6.83 0.82
C ILE A 49 5.20 -7.60 1.49
N ALA A 50 6.01 -6.92 2.31
CA ALA A 50 7.12 -7.56 3.03
C ALA A 50 6.61 -8.67 3.97
N PHE A 51 5.52 -8.40 4.67
CA PHE A 51 4.89 -9.36 5.58
C PHE A 51 4.26 -10.53 4.81
N PHE A 52 3.62 -10.27 3.66
CA PHE A 52 3.09 -11.33 2.79
C PHE A 52 4.20 -12.26 2.31
N VAL A 53 5.31 -11.72 1.80
CA VAL A 53 6.48 -12.50 1.38
C VAL A 53 7.08 -13.27 2.56
N PHE A 54 7.19 -12.62 3.72
CA PHE A 54 7.68 -13.25 4.93
C PHE A 54 6.78 -14.39 5.40
N LEU A 55 5.46 -14.20 5.45
CA LEU A 55 4.50 -15.25 5.83
C LEU A 55 4.55 -16.42 4.88
N MET A 56 4.56 -16.16 3.58
CA MET A 56 4.66 -17.19 2.55
C MET A 56 5.94 -18.02 2.73
N TRP A 57 7.08 -17.37 2.98
CA TRP A 57 8.32 -18.06 3.30
C TRP A 57 8.25 -18.81 4.64
N ARG A 58 7.69 -18.18 5.67
CA ARG A 58 7.64 -18.70 7.05
C ARG A 58 6.83 -19.98 7.16
N GLU A 59 5.66 -20.01 6.52
CA GLU A 59 4.73 -21.13 6.51
C GLU A 59 5.28 -22.30 5.69
N ARG A 60 5.97 -21.99 4.58
CA ARG A 60 6.48 -23.00 3.63
C ARG A 60 7.96 -23.29 3.78
N ARG A 61 8.60 -22.84 4.86
CA ARG A 61 10.06 -22.94 5.01
C ARG A 61 10.57 -24.39 4.95
N SER A 62 9.84 -25.33 5.55
CA SER A 62 10.16 -26.76 5.53
C SER A 62 10.03 -27.35 4.12
N ASP A 63 8.96 -27.01 3.42
CA ASP A 63 8.68 -27.49 2.06
C ASP A 63 9.71 -26.93 1.09
N ILE A 64 10.00 -25.62 1.17
CA ILE A 64 10.98 -24.95 0.32
C ILE A 64 12.35 -25.61 0.47
N ASP A 65 12.70 -26.15 1.64
CA ASP A 65 14.02 -26.74 1.84
C ASP A 65 14.23 -28.05 1.08
N THR A 66 13.18 -28.76 0.72
CA THR A 66 13.27 -29.97 -0.11
C THR A 66 13.33 -29.67 -1.61
N TRP A 67 13.02 -28.43 -2.02
CA TRP A 67 12.98 -28.04 -3.44
C TRP A 67 14.35 -28.05 -4.10
N SER A 68 14.34 -28.24 -5.43
CA SER A 68 15.54 -28.11 -6.25
C SER A 68 16.22 -26.73 -6.09
N ARG A 69 17.56 -26.68 -6.22
CA ARG A 69 18.31 -25.41 -6.14
C ARG A 69 17.81 -24.37 -7.13
N ARG A 70 17.39 -24.78 -8.33
CA ARG A 70 16.86 -23.88 -9.35
C ARG A 70 15.54 -23.23 -8.89
N SER A 71 14.62 -24.03 -8.36
CA SER A 71 13.33 -23.55 -7.82
C SER A 71 13.54 -22.56 -6.67
N LYS A 72 14.45 -22.88 -5.73
CA LYS A 72 14.83 -21.96 -4.64
C LYS A 72 15.32 -20.62 -5.17
N THR A 73 16.28 -20.62 -6.11
CA THR A 73 16.86 -19.37 -6.64
C THR A 73 15.81 -18.48 -7.31
N VAL A 74 14.89 -19.04 -8.11
CA VAL A 74 13.88 -18.23 -8.79
C VAL A 74 12.83 -17.70 -7.80
N PHE A 75 12.44 -18.49 -6.79
CA PHE A 75 11.51 -18.03 -5.75
C PHE A 75 12.09 -16.89 -4.91
N TYR A 76 13.31 -17.05 -4.40
CA TYR A 76 14.00 -15.98 -3.66
C TYR A 76 14.35 -14.77 -4.54
N GLY A 77 14.70 -15.01 -5.81
CA GLY A 77 14.94 -13.95 -6.79
C GLY A 77 13.69 -13.11 -7.04
N ALA A 78 12.54 -13.75 -7.25
CA ALA A 78 11.25 -13.08 -7.39
C ALA A 78 10.87 -12.29 -6.12
N ALA A 79 11.13 -12.85 -4.93
CA ALA A 79 10.90 -12.17 -3.67
C ALA A 79 11.75 -10.88 -3.55
N LEU A 80 13.04 -10.97 -3.88
CA LEU A 80 13.94 -9.82 -3.88
C LEU A 80 13.54 -8.77 -4.92
N LEU A 81 13.09 -9.18 -6.11
CA LEU A 81 12.59 -8.26 -7.13
C LEU A 81 11.35 -7.51 -6.66
N ILE A 82 10.40 -8.19 -6.03
CA ILE A 82 9.22 -7.53 -5.44
C ILE A 82 9.64 -6.49 -4.41
N VAL A 83 10.54 -6.83 -3.49
CA VAL A 83 11.00 -5.90 -2.46
C VAL A 83 11.76 -4.73 -3.07
N ALA A 84 12.63 -4.98 -4.04
CA ALA A 84 13.42 -3.95 -4.72
C ALA A 84 12.52 -2.99 -5.51
N ASP A 85 11.54 -3.50 -6.23
CA ASP A 85 10.60 -2.72 -7.06
C ASP A 85 9.72 -1.81 -6.19
N VAL A 86 9.20 -2.32 -5.07
CA VAL A 86 8.44 -1.51 -4.10
C VAL A 86 9.35 -0.48 -3.40
N SER A 87 10.59 -0.84 -3.09
CA SER A 87 11.55 0.10 -2.49
C SER A 87 11.89 1.24 -3.46
N ALA A 88 12.13 0.92 -4.73
CA ALA A 88 12.38 1.90 -5.79
C ALA A 88 11.17 2.84 -5.97
N TRP A 89 9.95 2.30 -5.96
CA TRP A 89 8.72 3.08 -5.99
C TRP A 89 8.62 4.10 -4.86
N ILE A 90 8.99 3.73 -3.64
CA ILE A 90 8.92 4.63 -2.48
C ILE A 90 9.97 5.75 -2.57
N LEU A 91 11.18 5.43 -3.01
CA LEU A 91 12.30 6.36 -3.07
C LEU A 91 12.19 7.36 -4.23
N HIS A 92 11.80 6.87 -5.41
CA HIS A 92 11.81 7.67 -6.64
C HIS A 92 10.41 8.12 -7.08
N GLY A 93 9.35 7.49 -6.57
CA GLY A 93 7.98 7.71 -7.02
C GLY A 93 7.72 7.16 -8.42
N LEU A 94 6.46 7.24 -8.85
CA LEU A 94 6.05 6.96 -10.23
C LEU A 94 6.09 8.26 -11.00
N SER A 95 7.28 8.61 -11.47
CA SER A 95 7.51 9.91 -12.12
C SER A 95 6.93 9.98 -13.53
N THR A 96 6.89 8.83 -14.22
CA THR A 96 6.51 8.73 -15.63
C THR A 96 5.57 7.55 -15.88
N GLY A 97 4.70 7.61 -16.89
CA GLY A 97 3.81 6.50 -17.27
C GLY A 97 4.50 5.13 -17.46
N PRO A 98 5.71 5.06 -18.06
CA PRO A 98 6.47 3.81 -18.16
C PRO A 98 6.94 3.24 -16.81
N ASP A 99 7.22 4.07 -15.80
CA ASP A 99 7.56 3.57 -14.45
C ASP A 99 6.39 2.78 -13.86
N ALA A 100 5.15 3.25 -14.09
CA ALA A 100 3.96 2.56 -13.62
C ALA A 100 3.78 1.20 -14.29
N LEU A 101 4.05 1.13 -15.59
CA LEU A 101 4.03 -0.12 -16.31
C LEU A 101 5.14 -1.05 -15.82
N ALA A 102 6.35 -0.55 -15.63
CA ALA A 102 7.48 -1.33 -15.14
C ALA A 102 7.18 -1.93 -13.75
N PHE A 103 6.69 -1.12 -12.81
CA PHE A 103 6.29 -1.56 -11.47
C PHE A 103 5.25 -2.68 -11.52
N VAL A 104 4.15 -2.47 -12.26
CA VAL A 104 3.08 -3.47 -12.34
C VAL A 104 3.56 -4.75 -13.04
N LEU A 105 4.38 -4.63 -14.08
CA LEU A 105 4.93 -5.78 -14.80
C LEU A 105 5.92 -6.57 -13.95
N VAL A 106 6.82 -5.90 -13.21
CA VAL A 106 7.80 -6.58 -12.35
C VAL A 106 7.08 -7.30 -11.21
N LEU A 107 6.13 -6.65 -10.53
CA LEU A 107 5.28 -7.29 -9.53
C LEU A 107 4.51 -8.49 -10.09
N GLY A 108 3.85 -8.31 -11.24
CA GLY A 108 3.05 -9.34 -11.88
C GLY A 108 3.88 -10.54 -12.33
N LEU A 109 5.00 -10.31 -13.02
CA LEU A 109 5.89 -11.37 -13.48
C LEU A 109 6.57 -12.11 -12.33
N SER A 110 6.94 -11.40 -11.26
CA SER A 110 7.53 -12.02 -10.06
C SER A 110 6.50 -12.90 -9.35
N GLY A 111 5.27 -12.42 -9.18
CA GLY A 111 4.17 -13.21 -8.63
C GLY A 111 3.83 -14.43 -9.48
N LEU A 112 3.79 -14.27 -10.81
CA LEU A 112 3.60 -15.39 -11.74
C LEU A 112 4.72 -16.41 -11.67
N ALA A 113 5.98 -15.97 -11.59
CA ALA A 113 7.13 -16.86 -11.45
C ALA A 113 7.04 -17.68 -10.16
N MET A 114 6.69 -17.05 -9.04
CA MET A 114 6.45 -17.74 -7.76
C MET A 114 5.33 -18.76 -7.86
N TRP A 115 4.18 -18.36 -8.43
CA TRP A 115 3.04 -19.25 -8.60
C TRP A 115 3.36 -20.44 -9.50
N ARG A 116 4.14 -20.21 -10.56
CA ARG A 116 4.53 -21.27 -11.50
C ARG A 116 5.44 -22.30 -10.84
N ILE A 117 6.46 -21.86 -10.10
CA ILE A 117 7.35 -22.77 -9.35
C ILE A 117 6.55 -23.57 -8.32
N TRP A 118 5.63 -22.92 -7.63
CA TRP A 118 4.75 -23.58 -6.68
C TRP A 118 3.93 -24.69 -7.35
N ARG A 119 3.32 -24.41 -8.52
CA ARG A 119 2.59 -25.40 -9.31
C ARG A 119 3.49 -26.55 -9.76
N ASP A 120 4.69 -26.25 -10.26
CA ASP A 120 5.62 -27.25 -10.77
C ASP A 120 5.99 -28.23 -9.64
N GLU A 121 6.37 -27.75 -8.46
CA GLU A 121 6.77 -28.63 -7.35
C GLU A 121 5.60 -29.45 -6.77
N HIS A 122 4.37 -28.91 -6.76
CA HIS A 122 3.19 -29.63 -6.25
C HIS A 122 2.60 -30.65 -7.24
N THR A 123 3.06 -30.65 -8.50
CA THR A 123 2.57 -31.59 -9.53
C THR A 123 3.48 -32.82 -9.64
N TYR A 124 4.66 -32.80 -9.01
CA TYR A 124 5.60 -33.93 -8.98
C TYR A 124 5.62 -34.70 -7.65
N ALA A 125 4.69 -34.40 -6.73
CA ALA A 125 4.48 -35.13 -5.48
C ALA A 125 3.53 -36.32 -5.65
#